data_AF-A0A4Q0T1L8-F1
#
_entry.id   AF-A0A4Q0T1L8-F1
#
_cell.length_a   1.000
_cell.length_b   1.000
_cell.length_c   1.000
_cell.angle_alpha   90.00
_cell.angle_beta   90.00
_cell.angle_gamma   90.00
#
_symmetry.space_group_name_H-M   'P 1'
#
loop_
_entity.id
_entity.type
_entity.pdbx_description
1 polymer ?
#
loop_
_entity_poly.entity_id
_entity_poly.type
_entity_poly.pdbx_seq_one_letter_code
_entity_poly.pdbx_strand_id
1 'polypeptide(L)'
;MYLKVIDWNELQAISTTILVLTSAGAIGYAALQLRQEREYRSVSNLEKQLTVFHGEAFRAARKRLAVDRLVNEELAELDRDVPPVSALEVLDFYDHIGLLVKKGHLEVYDVWHTFYEWAQPVYVDMRPLIEDEDSAFIDHYTDLRRLMRQMDELQISRMHGKNANHWALWTPDRIIDHYKYEIESGGRIARRTRKKAPEQNLIVSSS
;
A
#
# COMPACT_ATOMS: atom_id res chain seq x y z
N MET A 1 56.21 40.05 -35.15
CA MET A 1 55.67 39.41 -33.93
C MET A 1 54.31 40.03 -33.68
N TYR A 2 53.24 39.42 -34.21
CA TYR A 2 51.88 39.96 -34.08
C TYR A 2 51.37 39.68 -32.65
N LEU A 3 51.19 40.74 -31.86
CA LEU A 3 50.42 40.66 -30.61
C LEU A 3 48.96 40.45 -31.00
N LYS A 4 48.46 39.22 -30.83
CA LYS A 4 47.04 38.90 -30.98
C LYS A 4 46.32 39.67 -29.87
N VAL A 5 45.60 40.74 -30.24
CA VAL A 5 44.75 41.47 -29.30
C VAL A 5 43.64 40.49 -28.89
N ILE A 6 43.64 40.11 -27.62
CA ILE A 6 42.64 39.19 -27.07
C ILE A 6 41.33 39.99 -26.95
N ASP A 7 40.27 39.49 -27.57
CA ASP A 7 38.94 40.07 -27.43
C ASP A 7 38.34 39.62 -26.09
N TRP A 8 38.33 40.54 -25.13
CA TRP A 8 37.83 40.29 -23.78
C TRP A 8 36.34 39.95 -23.76
N ASN A 9 35.57 40.37 -24.76
CA ASN A 9 34.16 40.03 -24.88
C ASN A 9 33.97 38.55 -25.24
N GLU A 10 34.82 38.01 -26.12
CA GLU A 10 34.81 36.57 -26.45
C GLU A 10 35.15 35.74 -25.22
N LEU A 11 36.18 36.14 -24.46
CA LEU A 11 36.55 35.46 -23.21
C LEU A 11 35.41 35.48 -22.18
N GLN A 12 34.73 36.61 -22.04
CA GLN A 12 33.59 36.75 -21.14
C GLN A 12 32.41 35.87 -21.59
N ALA A 13 32.10 35.82 -22.88
CA ALA A 13 31.04 34.99 -23.42
C ALA A 13 31.32 33.49 -23.21
N ILE A 14 32.56 33.05 -23.47
CA ILE A 14 32.99 31.66 -23.27
C ILE A 14 32.90 31.29 -21.78
N SER A 15 33.44 32.12 -20.89
CA SER A 15 33.40 31.85 -19.44
C SER A 15 31.97 31.78 -18.89
N THR A 16 31.09 32.68 -19.33
CA THR A 16 29.66 32.68 -18.95
C THR A 16 28.97 31.42 -19.47
N THR A 17 29.26 31.00 -20.70
CA THR A 17 28.70 29.79 -21.29
C THR A 17 29.13 28.54 -20.52
N ILE A 18 30.42 28.44 -20.21
CA ILE A 18 30.95 27.34 -19.39
C ILE A 18 30.27 27.32 -18.03
N LEU A 19 30.15 28.47 -17.36
CA LEU A 19 29.52 28.58 -16.05
C LEU A 19 28.05 28.14 -16.07
N VAL A 20 27.28 28.54 -17.10
CA VAL A 20 25.88 28.13 -17.28
C VAL A 20 25.78 26.61 -17.50
N LEU A 21 26.63 26.05 -18.37
CA LEU A 21 26.64 24.61 -18.63
C LEU A 21 27.03 23.79 -17.40
N THR A 22 28.06 24.23 -16.65
CA THR A 22 28.45 23.58 -15.39
C THR A 22 27.34 23.67 -14.35
N SER A 23 26.66 24.82 -14.24
CA SER A 23 25.55 25.00 -13.30
C SER A 23 24.36 24.08 -13.65
N ALA A 24 23.98 24.02 -14.92
CA ALA A 24 22.92 23.12 -15.39
C ALA A 24 23.29 21.65 -15.15
N GLY A 25 24.54 21.26 -15.41
CA GLY A 25 25.06 19.94 -15.11
C GLY A 25 25.01 19.59 -13.62
N ALA A 26 25.42 20.52 -12.75
CA ALA A 26 25.37 20.35 -11.30
C ALA A 26 23.93 20.21 -10.78
N ILE A 27 22.99 21.00 -11.29
CA ILE A 27 21.55 20.89 -10.95
C ILE A 27 21.02 19.52 -11.39
N GLY A 28 21.35 19.08 -12.60
CA GLY A 28 20.95 17.76 -13.10
C GLY A 28 21.49 16.61 -12.25
N TYR A 29 22.77 16.68 -11.87
CA TYR A 29 23.39 15.68 -11.00
C TYR A 29 22.78 15.68 -9.60
N ALA A 30 22.57 16.86 -9.00
CA ALA A 30 21.90 16.98 -7.70
C ALA A 30 20.47 16.41 -7.74
N ALA A 31 19.73 16.62 -8.84
CA ALA A 31 18.41 16.03 -9.01
C ALA A 31 18.47 14.49 -9.07
N LEU A 32 19.45 13.91 -9.76
CA LEU A 32 19.65 12.45 -9.78
C LEU A 32 20.03 11.89 -8.40
N GLN A 33 20.95 12.55 -7.70
CA GLN A 33 21.36 12.17 -6.35
C GLN A 33 20.16 12.21 -5.38
N LEU A 34 19.34 13.26 -5.44
CA LEU A 34 18.13 13.37 -4.62
C LEU A 34 17.12 12.24 -4.90
N ARG A 35 17.03 11.75 -6.15
CA ARG A 35 16.15 10.62 -6.48
C ARG A 35 16.66 9.33 -5.83
N GLN A 36 17.95 9.04 -5.96
CA GLN A 36 18.56 7.87 -5.33
C GLN A 36 18.41 7.91 -3.80
N GLU A 37 18.68 9.06 -3.17
CA GLU A 37 18.51 9.21 -1.73
C GLU A 37 17.05 9.00 -1.28
N ARG A 38 16.06 9.45 -2.07
CA ARG A 38 14.65 9.19 -1.78
C ARG A 38 14.30 7.72 -1.88
N GLU A 39 14.81 7.01 -2.89
CA GLU A 39 14.61 5.57 -3.04
C GLU A 39 15.18 4.80 -1.83
N TYR A 40 16.44 5.07 -1.44
CA TYR A 40 17.04 4.45 -0.26
C TYR A 40 16.25 4.73 1.03
N ARG A 41 15.79 5.98 1.22
CA ARG A 41 14.96 6.33 2.37
C ARG A 41 13.60 5.64 2.35
N SER A 42 12.99 5.49 1.18
CA SER A 42 11.72 4.76 1.00
C SER A 42 11.86 3.32 1.45
N VAL A 43 12.90 2.62 0.97
CA VAL A 43 13.18 1.23 1.36
C VAL A 43 13.43 1.10 2.86
N SER A 44 14.27 1.96 3.44
CA SER A 44 14.53 1.92 4.89
C SER A 44 13.27 2.20 5.72
N ASN A 45 12.40 3.11 5.27
CA ASN A 45 11.13 3.35 5.93
C ASN A 45 10.19 2.15 5.81
N LEU A 46 10.14 1.51 4.63
CA LEU A 46 9.34 0.31 4.41
C LEU A 46 9.78 -0.82 5.34
N GLU A 47 11.09 -1.06 5.48
CA GLU A 47 11.64 -2.07 6.39
C GLU A 47 11.26 -1.81 7.86
N LYS A 48 11.25 -0.54 8.29
CA LYS A 48 10.78 -0.17 9.63
C LYS A 48 9.29 -0.51 9.80
N GLN A 49 8.45 -0.16 8.83
CA GLN A 49 7.02 -0.47 8.91
C GLN A 49 6.76 -1.97 8.85
N LEU A 50 7.54 -2.71 8.06
CA LEU A 50 7.49 -4.16 7.99
C LEU A 50 7.90 -4.81 9.33
N THR A 51 8.90 -4.23 10.01
CA THR A 51 9.32 -4.65 11.35
C THR A 51 8.19 -4.45 12.37
N VAL A 52 7.50 -3.30 12.32
CA VAL A 52 6.31 -3.03 13.15
C VAL A 52 5.20 -4.02 12.81
N PHE A 53 4.95 -4.26 11.52
CA PHE A 53 3.90 -5.15 11.03
C PHE A 53 4.10 -6.61 11.51
N HIS A 54 5.35 -7.07 11.53
CA HIS A 54 5.76 -8.37 12.07
C HIS A 54 6.08 -8.32 13.57
N GLY A 55 5.96 -7.16 14.22
CA GLY A 55 6.09 -7.02 15.66
C GLY A 55 5.04 -7.85 16.38
N GLU A 56 5.36 -8.30 17.60
CA GLU A 56 4.43 -9.09 18.42
C GLU A 56 3.17 -8.29 18.77
N ALA A 57 3.33 -7.02 19.10
CA ALA A 57 2.22 -6.12 19.45
C ALA A 57 1.19 -6.01 18.31
N PHE A 58 1.64 -5.71 17.08
CA PHE A 58 0.71 -5.54 15.96
C PHE A 58 0.13 -6.87 15.48
N ARG A 59 0.89 -7.97 15.55
CA ARG A 59 0.34 -9.32 15.33
C ARG A 59 -0.75 -9.67 16.34
N ALA A 60 -0.57 -9.31 17.61
CA ALA A 60 -1.59 -9.50 18.63
C ALA A 60 -2.84 -8.65 18.34
N ALA A 61 -2.68 -7.40 17.87
CA ALA A 61 -3.80 -6.57 17.42
C ALA A 61 -4.60 -7.22 16.29
N ARG A 62 -3.94 -7.67 15.21
CA ARG A 62 -4.60 -8.38 14.09
C ARG A 62 -5.29 -9.67 14.52
N LYS A 63 -4.67 -10.43 15.43
CA LYS A 63 -5.28 -11.64 15.98
C LYS A 63 -6.51 -11.33 16.83
N ARG A 64 -6.47 -10.28 17.67
CA ARG A 64 -7.64 -9.82 18.44
C ARG A 64 -8.77 -9.41 17.50
N LEU A 65 -8.46 -8.64 16.45
CA LEU A 65 -9.44 -8.27 15.43
C LEU A 65 -10.08 -9.51 14.79
N ALA A 66 -9.26 -10.49 14.40
CA ALA A 66 -9.76 -11.73 13.82
C ALA A 66 -10.70 -12.50 14.78
N VAL A 67 -10.39 -12.52 16.08
CA VAL A 67 -11.26 -13.13 17.11
C VAL A 67 -12.56 -12.33 17.30
N ASP A 68 -12.48 -11.01 17.35
CA ASP A 68 -13.65 -10.12 17.53
C ASP A 68 -14.60 -10.18 16.33
N ARG A 69 -14.06 -10.40 15.12
CA ARG A 69 -14.83 -10.48 13.88
C ARG A 69 -15.37 -11.86 13.57
N LEU A 70 -14.74 -12.93 14.04
CA LEU A 70 -15.12 -14.31 13.70
C LEU A 70 -15.92 -14.97 14.82
N VAL A 71 -17.25 -15.01 14.67
CA VAL A 71 -18.18 -15.65 15.62
C VAL A 71 -18.88 -16.80 14.92
N ASN A 72 -18.76 -18.02 15.45
CA ASN A 72 -19.34 -19.24 14.86
C ASN A 72 -18.95 -19.46 13.38
N GLU A 73 -17.71 -19.15 13.01
CA GLU A 73 -17.18 -19.19 11.64
C GLU A 73 -17.80 -18.20 10.64
N GLU A 74 -18.61 -17.27 11.12
CA GLU A 74 -19.19 -16.20 10.31
C GLU A 74 -18.62 -14.83 10.71
N LEU A 75 -18.70 -13.87 9.80
CA LEU A 75 -18.37 -12.48 10.11
C LEU A 75 -19.47 -11.90 11.00
N ALA A 76 -19.10 -11.47 12.20
CA ALA A 76 -20.02 -10.77 13.09
C ALA A 76 -20.57 -9.51 12.41
N GLU A 77 -21.73 -9.03 12.85
CA GLU A 77 -22.21 -7.72 12.41
C GLU A 77 -21.28 -6.62 12.98
N LEU A 78 -20.95 -5.62 12.16
CA LEU A 78 -20.09 -4.52 12.58
C LEU A 78 -20.96 -3.38 13.13
N ASP A 79 -20.89 -3.17 14.44
CA ASP A 79 -21.47 -1.99 15.08
C ASP A 79 -20.64 -0.76 14.70
N ARG A 80 -21.30 0.23 14.09
CA ARG A 80 -20.68 1.45 13.58
C ARG A 80 -20.44 2.49 14.68
N ASP A 81 -21.26 2.48 15.72
CA ASP A 81 -21.16 3.42 16.83
C ASP A 81 -20.13 2.95 17.86
N VAL A 82 -19.98 1.63 18.01
CA VAL A 82 -19.05 1.01 18.96
C VAL A 82 -18.20 -0.07 18.25
N PRO A 83 -17.27 0.33 17.35
CA PRO A 83 -16.42 -0.63 16.68
C PRO A 83 -15.45 -1.30 17.67
N PRO A 84 -15.00 -2.54 17.40
CA PRO A 84 -13.96 -3.18 18.19
C PRO A 84 -12.69 -2.32 18.23
N VAL A 85 -12.10 -2.14 19.41
CA VAL A 85 -10.84 -1.38 19.57
C VAL A 85 -9.73 -1.97 18.70
N SER A 86 -9.71 -3.30 18.55
CA SER A 86 -8.79 -4.02 17.68
C SER A 86 -8.91 -3.61 16.20
N ALA A 87 -10.09 -3.21 15.73
CA ALA A 87 -10.30 -2.71 14.37
C ALA A 87 -9.64 -1.34 14.19
N LEU A 88 -9.83 -0.44 15.16
CA LEU A 88 -9.23 0.89 15.14
C LEU A 88 -7.69 0.80 15.16
N GLU A 89 -7.11 -0.03 16.01
CA GLU A 89 -5.65 -0.25 16.06
C GLU A 89 -5.06 -0.70 14.71
N VAL A 90 -5.77 -1.59 13.99
CA VAL A 90 -5.33 -2.10 12.69
C VAL A 90 -5.53 -1.06 11.59
N LEU A 91 -6.64 -0.34 11.60
CA LEU A 91 -6.91 0.75 10.66
C LEU A 91 -5.93 1.90 10.83
N ASP A 92 -5.61 2.29 12.06
CA ASP A 92 -4.62 3.34 12.38
C ASP A 92 -3.25 3.03 11.79
N PHE A 93 -2.83 1.75 11.84
CA PHE A 93 -1.59 1.34 11.20
C PHE A 93 -1.63 1.57 9.68
N TYR A 94 -2.69 1.13 8.99
CA TYR A 94 -2.76 1.29 7.54
C TYR A 94 -2.98 2.75 7.12
N ASP A 95 -3.68 3.56 7.90
CA ASP A 95 -3.79 5.00 7.68
C ASP A 95 -2.45 5.69 7.86
N HIS A 96 -1.65 5.28 8.86
CA HIS A 96 -0.27 5.73 8.99
C HIS A 96 0.58 5.39 7.75
N ILE A 97 0.43 4.20 7.17
CA ILE A 97 1.08 3.87 5.90
C ILE A 97 0.59 4.80 4.78
N GLY A 98 -0.71 5.07 4.70
CA GLY A 98 -1.30 6.01 3.74
C GLY A 98 -0.71 7.41 3.87
N LEU A 99 -0.53 7.91 5.09
CA LEU A 99 0.11 9.18 5.38
C LEU A 99 1.57 9.21 4.90
N LEU A 100 2.34 8.14 5.16
CA LEU A 100 3.74 8.05 4.71
C LEU A 100 3.85 8.04 3.18
N VAL A 101 2.95 7.35 2.49
CA VAL A 101 2.85 7.37 1.02
C VAL A 101 2.53 8.78 0.53
N LYS A 102 1.52 9.44 1.12
CA LYS A 102 1.14 10.81 0.77
C LYS A 102 2.27 11.82 0.95
N LYS A 103 3.13 11.62 1.95
CA LYS A 103 4.31 12.47 2.20
C LYS A 103 5.53 12.10 1.33
N GLY A 104 5.44 11.05 0.51
CA GLY A 104 6.52 10.56 -0.33
C GLY A 104 7.65 9.87 0.46
N HIS A 105 7.34 9.39 1.67
CA HIS A 105 8.25 8.58 2.48
C HIS A 105 8.20 7.10 2.14
N LEU A 106 7.12 6.68 1.47
CA LEU A 106 6.94 5.34 0.92
C LEU A 106 6.48 5.47 -0.53
N GLU A 107 6.89 4.52 -1.34
CA GLU A 107 6.47 4.38 -2.73
C GLU A 107 5.24 3.44 -2.78
N VAL A 108 4.23 3.82 -3.57
CA VAL A 108 2.92 3.15 -3.58
C VAL A 108 3.07 1.70 -4.05
N TYR A 109 3.90 1.46 -5.06
CA TYR A 109 4.08 0.12 -5.61
C TYR A 109 4.74 -0.84 -4.62
N ASP A 110 5.74 -0.39 -3.86
CA ASP A 110 6.35 -1.17 -2.79
C ASP A 110 5.35 -1.50 -1.68
N VAL A 111 4.51 -0.53 -1.31
CA VAL A 111 3.44 -0.72 -0.31
C VAL A 111 2.38 -1.71 -0.81
N TRP A 112 1.94 -1.57 -2.06
CA TRP A 112 1.03 -2.52 -2.70
C TRP A 112 1.62 -3.93 -2.69
N HIS A 113 2.87 -4.08 -3.12
CA HIS A 113 3.51 -5.39 -3.18
C HIS A 113 3.62 -6.06 -1.80
N THR A 114 3.81 -5.26 -0.75
CA THR A 114 4.08 -5.75 0.61
C THR A 114 2.80 -6.00 1.41
N PHE A 115 1.86 -5.05 1.38
CA PHE A 115 0.75 -5.00 2.33
C PHE A 115 -0.63 -5.26 1.70
N TYR A 116 -0.79 -5.23 0.37
CA TYR A 116 -2.11 -5.30 -0.26
C TYR A 116 -2.95 -6.52 0.19
N GLU A 117 -2.37 -7.72 0.17
CA GLU A 117 -3.07 -8.96 0.58
C GLU A 117 -3.44 -9.00 2.08
N TRP A 118 -2.85 -8.14 2.90
CA TRP A 118 -3.15 -8.01 4.33
C TRP A 118 -4.11 -6.86 4.62
N ALA A 119 -4.00 -5.75 3.88
CA ALA A 119 -4.82 -4.56 4.06
C ALA A 119 -6.22 -4.73 3.48
N GLN A 120 -6.33 -5.34 2.29
CA GLN A 120 -7.60 -5.45 1.57
C GLN A 120 -8.72 -6.16 2.35
N PRO A 121 -8.52 -7.35 2.96
CA PRO A 121 -9.60 -8.02 3.69
C PRO A 121 -10.11 -7.18 4.87
N VAL A 122 -9.21 -6.53 5.60
CA VAL A 122 -9.57 -5.63 6.70
C VAL A 122 -10.31 -4.41 6.17
N TYR A 123 -9.84 -3.79 5.10
CA TYR A 123 -10.48 -2.62 4.51
C TYR A 123 -11.90 -2.92 4.03
N VAL A 124 -12.10 -4.04 3.33
CA VAL A 124 -13.42 -4.43 2.82
C VAL A 124 -14.38 -4.75 3.95
N ASP A 125 -13.93 -5.46 4.99
CA ASP A 125 -14.74 -5.76 6.18
C ASP A 125 -15.11 -4.49 6.95
N MET A 126 -14.19 -3.54 7.09
CA MET A 126 -14.38 -2.29 7.82
C MET A 126 -14.99 -1.16 6.97
N ARG A 127 -15.33 -1.40 5.71
CA ARG A 127 -15.86 -0.38 4.80
C ARG A 127 -17.10 0.35 5.35
N PRO A 128 -18.09 -0.34 5.97
CA PRO A 128 -19.23 0.35 6.58
C PRO A 128 -18.84 1.33 7.69
N LEU A 129 -17.68 1.12 8.33
CA LEU A 129 -17.18 2.01 9.37
C LEU A 129 -16.47 3.24 8.77
N ILE A 130 -15.77 3.10 7.64
CA ILE A 130 -14.86 4.15 7.15
C ILE A 130 -15.33 4.87 5.89
N GLU A 131 -16.35 4.35 5.19
CA GLU A 131 -16.88 4.96 3.96
C GLU A 131 -18.34 5.42 4.06
N ASP A 132 -19.13 4.91 5.00
CA ASP A 132 -20.54 5.31 5.16
C ASP A 132 -20.63 6.77 5.64
N GLU A 133 -21.53 7.56 5.02
CA GLU A 133 -21.73 8.99 5.32
C GLU A 133 -22.17 9.25 6.76
N ASP A 134 -22.91 8.32 7.36
CA ASP A 134 -23.42 8.42 8.73
C ASP A 134 -22.41 7.95 9.79
N SER A 135 -21.23 7.46 9.38
CA SER A 135 -20.22 6.99 10.33
C SER A 135 -19.43 8.13 10.96
N ALA A 136 -19.24 8.06 12.28
CA ALA A 136 -18.37 8.98 13.02
C ALA A 136 -16.89 8.91 12.60
N PHE A 137 -16.49 7.89 11.83
CA PHE A 137 -15.10 7.63 11.45
C PHE A 137 -14.77 7.96 9.99
N ILE A 138 -15.73 8.51 9.22
CA ILE A 138 -15.57 8.77 7.77
C ILE A 138 -14.35 9.65 7.43
N ASP A 139 -14.06 10.63 8.29
CA ASP A 139 -12.97 11.60 8.10
C ASP A 139 -11.64 11.15 8.74
N HIS A 140 -11.66 10.11 9.56
CA HIS A 140 -10.47 9.67 10.31
C HIS A 140 -9.49 8.91 9.42
N TYR A 141 -9.98 8.14 8.44
CA TYR A 141 -9.18 7.21 7.64
C TYR A 141 -9.05 7.66 6.17
N THR A 142 -8.93 8.97 5.95
CA THR A 142 -8.88 9.55 4.59
C THR A 142 -7.63 9.13 3.82
N ASP A 143 -6.49 9.00 4.51
CA ASP A 143 -5.22 8.63 3.88
C ASP A 143 -5.19 7.13 3.57
N LEU A 144 -5.77 6.28 4.42
CA LEU A 144 -6.06 4.88 4.12
C LEU A 144 -6.94 4.73 2.88
N ARG A 145 -8.10 5.39 2.82
CA ARG A 145 -9.03 5.30 1.67
C ARG A 145 -8.33 5.67 0.37
N ARG A 146 -7.51 6.71 0.39
CA ARG A 146 -6.71 7.12 -0.76
C ARG A 146 -5.68 6.04 -1.12
N LEU A 147 -4.96 5.51 -0.14
CA LEU A 147 -3.97 4.45 -0.36
C LEU A 147 -4.62 3.21 -0.99
N MET A 148 -5.77 2.76 -0.47
CA MET A 148 -6.48 1.58 -1.00
C MET A 148 -6.87 1.78 -2.46
N ARG A 149 -7.41 2.95 -2.83
CA ARG A 149 -7.73 3.26 -4.23
C ARG A 149 -6.49 3.17 -5.15
N GLN A 150 -5.36 3.71 -4.70
CA GLN A 150 -4.12 3.65 -5.48
C GLN A 150 -3.60 2.21 -5.61
N MET A 151 -3.72 1.40 -4.54
CA MET A 151 -3.35 -0.01 -4.58
C MET A 151 -4.29 -0.83 -5.48
N ASP A 152 -5.58 -0.55 -5.48
CA ASP A 152 -6.57 -1.18 -6.38
C ASP A 152 -6.27 -0.84 -7.85
N GLU A 153 -5.94 0.42 -8.17
CA GLU A 153 -5.52 0.83 -9.50
C GLU A 153 -4.26 0.07 -9.98
N LEU A 154 -3.27 -0.10 -9.09
CA LEU A 154 -2.09 -0.92 -9.36
C LEU A 154 -2.44 -2.40 -9.56
N GLN A 155 -3.34 -2.95 -8.74
CA GLN A 155 -3.78 -4.33 -8.87
C GLN A 155 -4.47 -4.57 -10.23
N ILE A 156 -5.38 -3.67 -10.63
CA ILE A 156 -6.13 -3.76 -11.90
C ILE A 156 -5.17 -3.65 -13.08
N SER A 157 -4.29 -2.64 -13.06
CA SER A 157 -3.33 -2.42 -14.14
C SER A 157 -2.36 -3.60 -14.27
N ARG A 158 -1.94 -4.24 -13.17
CA ARG A 158 -1.02 -5.38 -13.23
C ARG A 158 -1.70 -6.71 -13.57
N MET A 159 -2.99 -6.88 -13.23
CA MET A 159 -3.67 -8.16 -13.46
C MET A 159 -4.02 -8.44 -14.94
N HIS A 160 -4.09 -7.45 -15.84
CA HIS A 160 -4.28 -7.55 -17.32
C HIS A 160 -4.91 -8.85 -17.87
N GLY A 161 -5.93 -9.37 -17.20
CA GLY A 161 -6.54 -10.67 -17.44
C GLY A 161 -8.05 -10.48 -17.37
N LYS A 162 -8.69 -10.61 -18.53
CA LYS A 162 -10.12 -10.38 -18.75
C LYS A 162 -10.96 -10.95 -17.59
N ASN A 163 -11.73 -10.10 -16.92
CA ASN A 163 -12.84 -10.40 -15.99
C ASN A 163 -12.56 -10.60 -14.49
N ALA A 164 -11.44 -10.16 -13.93
CA ALA A 164 -11.30 -10.12 -12.47
C ALA A 164 -11.84 -8.80 -11.90
N ASN A 165 -13.11 -8.75 -11.50
CA ASN A 165 -13.60 -7.72 -10.58
C ASN A 165 -12.78 -7.84 -9.29
N HIS A 166 -11.91 -6.87 -8.97
CA HIS A 166 -11.07 -6.94 -7.76
C HIS A 166 -11.92 -6.90 -6.47
N TRP A 167 -13.08 -6.24 -6.51
CA TRP A 167 -14.10 -6.35 -5.46
C TRP A 167 -14.64 -7.78 -5.30
N ALA A 168 -14.64 -8.59 -6.36
CA ALA A 168 -14.99 -10.00 -6.31
C ALA A 168 -13.84 -10.90 -5.83
N LEU A 169 -12.62 -10.36 -5.65
CA LEU A 169 -11.51 -11.12 -5.08
C LEU A 169 -11.68 -11.33 -3.58
N TRP A 170 -12.35 -10.43 -2.86
CA TRP A 170 -12.52 -10.50 -1.40
C TRP A 170 -13.99 -10.71 -1.04
N THR A 171 -14.46 -11.92 -1.29
CA THR A 171 -15.76 -12.40 -0.80
C THR A 171 -15.73 -12.53 0.72
N PRO A 172 -16.91 -12.51 1.39
CA PRO A 172 -17.00 -12.78 2.83
C PRO A 172 -16.24 -14.04 3.25
N ASP A 173 -16.34 -15.13 2.48
CA ASP A 173 -15.59 -16.38 2.72
C ASP A 173 -14.07 -16.17 2.74
N ARG A 174 -13.52 -15.34 1.84
CA ARG A 174 -12.07 -15.08 1.81
C ARG A 174 -11.61 -14.21 2.98
N ILE A 175 -12.47 -13.31 3.45
CA ILE A 175 -12.22 -12.51 4.66
C ILE A 175 -12.23 -13.45 5.88
N ILE A 176 -13.19 -14.37 5.96
CA ILE A 176 -13.23 -15.42 6.99
C ILE A 176 -11.94 -16.26 6.96
N ASP A 177 -11.52 -16.73 5.79
CA ASP A 177 -10.25 -17.48 5.62
C ASP A 177 -9.03 -16.66 6.06
N HIS A 178 -9.04 -15.34 5.84
CA HIS A 178 -7.98 -14.45 6.32
C HIS A 178 -7.97 -14.38 7.85
N TYR A 179 -9.12 -14.22 8.50
CA TYR A 179 -9.21 -14.18 9.96
C TYR A 179 -8.89 -15.52 10.63
N LYS A 180 -9.36 -16.64 10.07
CA LYS A 180 -8.95 -17.98 10.50
C LYS A 180 -7.42 -18.12 10.45
N TYR A 181 -6.80 -17.68 9.36
CA TYR A 181 -5.35 -17.69 9.23
C TYR A 181 -4.63 -16.81 10.27
N GLU A 182 -5.13 -15.61 10.56
CA GLU A 182 -4.55 -14.74 11.60
C GLU A 182 -4.64 -15.37 13.00
N ILE A 183 -5.73 -16.08 13.30
CA ILE A 183 -5.92 -16.80 14.58
C ILE A 183 -4.94 -17.97 14.71
N GLU A 184 -4.85 -18.81 13.67
CA GLU A 184 -4.04 -20.04 13.65
C GLU A 184 -2.54 -19.77 13.54
N SER A 185 -2.15 -18.87 12.63
CA SER A 185 -0.74 -18.65 12.26
C SER A 185 -0.10 -17.51 13.05
N GLY A 186 -0.90 -16.67 13.71
CA GLY A 186 -0.41 -15.45 14.38
C GLY A 186 0.45 -14.60 13.45
N GLY A 187 0.08 -14.50 12.17
CA GLY A 187 0.83 -13.77 11.14
C GLY A 187 2.16 -14.39 10.67
N ARG A 188 2.51 -15.63 11.03
CA ARG A 188 3.66 -16.33 10.42
C ARG A 188 3.31 -16.81 9.02
N ILE A 189 4.05 -16.35 8.01
CA ILE A 189 3.86 -16.68 6.59
C ILE A 189 3.84 -18.20 6.38
N ALA A 190 2.67 -18.82 6.42
CA ALA A 190 2.45 -20.11 5.79
C ALA A 190 2.15 -19.81 4.33
N ARG A 191 3.08 -20.17 3.44
CA ARG A 191 3.00 -19.97 1.99
C ARG A 191 1.62 -20.45 1.51
N ARG A 192 0.71 -19.51 1.22
CA ARG A 192 -0.66 -19.77 0.79
C ARG A 192 -0.60 -20.41 -0.60
N THR A 193 -0.54 -21.73 -0.66
CA THR A 193 -0.70 -22.46 -1.92
C THR A 193 -2.13 -22.23 -2.35
N ARG A 194 -2.31 -21.41 -3.40
CA ARG A 194 -3.59 -21.09 -4.04
C ARG A 194 -4.31 -22.40 -4.39
N LYS A 195 -5.18 -22.90 -3.50
CA LYS A 195 -6.10 -23.99 -3.83
C LYS A 195 -7.05 -23.43 -4.89
N LYS A 196 -6.99 -24.00 -6.09
CA LYS A 196 -7.99 -23.77 -7.13
C LYS A 196 -9.37 -24.04 -6.54
N ALA A 197 -10.32 -23.14 -6.79
CA ALA A 197 -11.73 -23.36 -6.48
C ALA A 197 -12.20 -24.69 -7.11
N PRO A 198 -13.09 -25.45 -6.44
CA PRO A 198 -13.61 -26.69 -6.99
C PRO A 198 -14.43 -26.39 -8.25
N GLU A 199 -14.05 -27.03 -9.36
CA GLU A 199 -14.83 -27.04 -10.60
C GLU A 199 -16.23 -27.58 -10.28
N GLN A 200 -17.25 -26.74 -10.47
CA GLN A 200 -18.64 -27.18 -10.45
C GLN A 200 -18.85 -28.17 -11.59
N ASN A 201 -18.96 -29.46 -11.25
CA ASN A 201 -19.40 -30.49 -12.17
C ASN A 201 -20.80 -30.16 -12.68
N LEU A 202 -20.87 -29.68 -13.94
CA LEU A 202 -22.09 -29.64 -14.73
C LEU A 202 -22.52 -31.09 -15.01
N ILE A 203 -23.38 -31.63 -14.16
CA ILE A 203 -24.18 -32.81 -14.47
C ILE A 203 -25.24 -32.35 -15.46
N VAL A 204 -24.95 -32.50 -16.76
CA VAL A 204 -25.96 -32.44 -17.80
C VAL A 204 -26.79 -33.72 -17.67
N SER A 205 -27.99 -33.59 -17.12
CA SER A 205 -29.02 -34.61 -17.22
C SER A 205 -29.52 -34.66 -18.67
N SER A 206 -29.08 -35.64 -19.44
CA SER A 206 -29.78 -36.07 -20.64
C SER A 206 -30.85 -37.09 -20.24
N SER A 207 -32.11 -36.68 -20.32
CA SER A 207 -33.27 -37.56 -20.52
C SER A 207 -33.77 -37.35 -21.94
#